data_AF-A0A3D3DRG4-F1
#
_entry.id   AF-A0A3D3DRG4-F1
#
_cell.length_a   1.000
_cell.length_b   1.000
_cell.length_c   1.000
_cell.angle_alpha   90.00
_cell.angle_beta   90.00
_cell.angle_gamma   90.00
#
_symmetry.space_group_name_H-M   'P 1'
#
loop_
_entity.id
_entity.type
_entity.pdbx_description
1 polymer ?
#
loop_
_entity_poly.entity_id
_entity_poly.type
_entity_poly.pdbx_seq_one_letter_code
_entity_poly.pdbx_strand_id
1 'polypeptide(L)'
;MQIDIYSSAALPAPRVFRTSAPDRIVLDFFGVRSQLKSSMIDVGRGAIENILIAQDQERSRMVINLISAVGFVSEAADNRLTLVVDPVISVSGDGAGTAGG
;
A
#
# COMPACT_ATOMS: atom_id res chain seq x y z
N MET A 1 4.28 8.09 -4.85
CA MET A 1 5.25 7.07 -4.40
C MET A 1 4.99 5.78 -5.17
N GLN A 2 6.00 4.99 -5.50
CA GLN A 2 5.84 3.72 -6.21
C GLN A 2 6.40 2.55 -5.38
N ILE A 3 5.71 1.42 -5.39
CA ILE A 3 6.16 0.14 -4.86
C ILE A 3 6.09 -0.88 -5.99
N ASP A 4 7.19 -1.60 -6.22
CA ASP A 4 7.23 -2.71 -7.17
C ASP A 4 7.38 -4.04 -6.43
N ILE A 5 6.50 -4.98 -6.76
CA ILE A 5 6.49 -6.34 -6.24
C ILE A 5 6.90 -7.26 -7.38
N TYR A 6 7.87 -8.12 -7.14
CA TYR A 6 8.37 -9.09 -8.12
C TYR A 6 8.11 -10.51 -7.66
N SER A 7 7.85 -11.41 -8.62
CA SER A 7 7.85 -12.86 -8.41
C SER A 7 8.78 -13.58 -9.37
N SER A 8 9.11 -14.82 -9.04
CA SER A 8 9.94 -15.69 -9.88
C SER A 8 9.24 -16.23 -11.13
N ALA A 9 7.91 -16.12 -11.19
CA ALA A 9 7.06 -16.52 -12.31
C ALA A 9 6.01 -15.43 -12.57
N ALA A 10 5.10 -15.66 -13.52
CA ALA A 10 3.99 -14.76 -13.77
C ALA A 10 3.19 -14.50 -12.48
N LEU A 11 2.96 -13.23 -12.17
CA LEU A 11 2.28 -12.77 -10.98
C LEU A 11 0.79 -12.60 -11.30
N PRO A 12 -0.11 -13.42 -10.72
CA PRO A 12 -1.53 -13.20 -10.91
C PRO A 12 -1.94 -11.84 -10.34
N ALA A 13 -2.86 -11.17 -11.02
CA ALA A 13 -3.43 -9.92 -10.51
C ALA A 13 -4.04 -10.17 -9.12
N PRO A 14 -3.62 -9.42 -8.07
CA PRO A 14 -4.14 -9.63 -6.74
C PRO A 14 -5.58 -9.14 -6.63
N ARG A 15 -6.28 -9.65 -5.62
CA ARG A 15 -7.48 -8.95 -5.15
C ARG A 15 -7.05 -7.74 -4.33
N VAL A 16 -7.52 -6.57 -4.74
CA VAL A 16 -7.18 -5.29 -4.11
C VAL A 16 -8.39 -4.73 -3.38
N PHE A 17 -8.21 -4.31 -2.13
CA PHE A 17 -9.24 -3.61 -1.37
C PHE A 17 -8.65 -2.63 -0.37
N ARG A 18 -9.46 -1.64 0.04
CA ARG A 18 -9.12 -0.67 1.07
C ARG A 18 -9.87 -0.97 2.36
N THR A 19 -9.24 -0.69 3.48
CA THR A 19 -9.92 -0.56 4.78
C THR A 19 -9.76 0.87 5.27
N SER A 20 -10.70 1.31 6.10
CA SER A 20 -10.63 2.57 6.83
C SER A 20 -10.70 2.27 8.33
N ALA A 21 -10.14 3.15 9.16
CA ALA A 21 -10.02 2.99 10.61
C ALA A 21 -9.20 1.73 11.06
N PRO A 22 -7.89 1.65 10.76
CA PRO A 22 -7.06 2.64 10.06
C PRO A 22 -7.06 2.43 8.53
N ASP A 23 -6.54 3.43 7.81
CA ASP A 23 -6.39 3.37 6.35
C ASP A 23 -5.34 2.33 5.95
N ARG A 24 -5.76 1.37 5.11
CA ARG A 24 -4.88 0.31 4.60
C ARG A 24 -5.20 -0.01 3.17
N ILE A 25 -4.18 -0.43 2.43
CA ILE A 25 -4.32 -1.07 1.12
C ILE A 25 -3.98 -2.55 1.32
N VAL A 26 -4.87 -3.44 0.93
CA VAL A 26 -4.66 -4.88 1.04
C VAL A 26 -4.60 -5.50 -0.35
N LEU A 27 -3.56 -6.30 -0.58
CA LEU A 27 -3.31 -7.05 -1.80
C LEU A 27 -3.29 -8.55 -1.44
N ASP A 28 -4.30 -9.29 -1.85
CA ASP A 28 -4.38 -10.75 -1.70
C ASP A 28 -3.90 -11.44 -2.99
N PHE A 29 -2.74 -12.09 -2.92
CA PHE A 29 -2.16 -12.89 -4.00
C PHE A 29 -2.47 -14.38 -3.79
N PHE A 30 -3.39 -14.92 -4.57
CA PHE A 30 -3.81 -16.32 -4.48
C PHE A 30 -2.83 -17.24 -5.21
N GLY A 31 -2.47 -18.36 -4.58
CA GLY A 31 -1.49 -19.31 -5.13
C GLY A 31 -0.05 -18.78 -5.19
N VAL A 32 0.21 -17.57 -4.66
CA VAL A 32 1.55 -16.98 -4.57
C VAL A 32 2.08 -17.14 -3.16
N ARG A 33 3.36 -17.49 -3.05
CA ARG A 33 4.06 -17.56 -1.76
C ARG A 33 5.13 -16.49 -1.65
N SER A 34 5.11 -15.75 -0.54
CA SER A 34 6.22 -14.88 -0.16
C SER A 34 7.48 -15.70 0.13
N GLN A 35 8.61 -15.23 -0.40
CA GLN A 35 9.96 -15.71 -0.05
C GLN A 35 10.75 -14.67 0.75
N LEU A 36 10.07 -13.60 1.21
CA LEU A 36 10.70 -12.58 2.04
C LEU A 36 11.05 -13.20 3.40
N LYS A 37 12.26 -12.91 3.88
CA LYS A 37 12.72 -13.37 5.21
C LYS A 37 11.98 -12.68 6.36
N SER A 38 11.50 -11.46 6.12
CA SER A 38 10.79 -10.65 7.10
C SER A 38 9.35 -10.42 6.64
N SER A 39 8.42 -10.59 7.58
CA SER A 39 6.99 -10.33 7.36
C SER A 39 6.60 -8.87 7.54
N MET A 40 7.57 -7.99 7.83
CA MET A 40 7.37 -6.56 8.03
C MET A 40 8.50 -5.79 7.38
N ILE A 41 8.14 -4.70 6.69
CA ILE A 41 9.06 -3.76 6.06
C ILE A 41 8.62 -2.35 6.51
N ASP A 42 9.43 -1.70 7.34
CA ASP A 42 9.23 -0.30 7.69
C ASP A 42 9.60 0.61 6.52
N VAL A 43 8.72 1.56 6.20
CA VAL A 43 8.86 2.45 5.06
C VAL A 43 8.94 3.91 5.50
N GLY A 44 8.00 4.37 6.33
CA GLY A 44 7.98 5.71 6.92
C GLY A 44 8.09 6.85 5.91
N ARG A 45 7.52 6.69 4.70
CA ARG A 45 7.67 7.67 3.60
C ARG A 45 6.33 7.91 2.90
N GLY A 46 6.04 9.20 2.67
CA GLY A 46 4.78 9.61 2.06
C GLY A 46 3.60 9.19 2.94
N ALA A 47 2.59 8.55 2.33
CA ALA A 47 1.45 8.04 3.08
C ALA A 47 1.71 6.69 3.73
N ILE A 48 2.85 6.04 3.47
CA ILE A 48 3.09 4.63 3.80
C ILE A 48 3.89 4.53 5.09
N GLU A 49 3.31 3.88 6.09
CA GLU A 49 3.96 3.61 7.37
C GLU A 49 4.87 2.38 7.25
N ASN A 50 4.26 1.23 7.00
CA ASN A 50 4.94 -0.05 6.87
C ASN A 50 4.12 -1.00 5.98
N ILE A 51 4.77 -2.09 5.58
CA ILE A 51 4.17 -3.16 4.79
C ILE A 51 4.27 -4.45 5.60
N LEU A 52 3.13 -5.10 5.81
CA LEU A 52 3.03 -6.40 6.46
C LEU A 52 2.73 -7.48 5.43
N ILE A 53 3.33 -8.64 5.60
CA ILE A 53 3.09 -9.82 4.78
C ILE A 53 2.59 -10.93 5.68
N ALA A 54 1.32 -11.30 5.51
CA ALA A 54 0.73 -12.48 6.12
C ALA A 54 0.62 -13.57 5.05
N GLN A 55 0.89 -14.80 5.42
CA GLN A 55 0.79 -15.93 4.52
C GLN A 55 0.01 -17.06 5.18
N ASP A 56 -0.85 -17.67 4.39
CA ASP A 56 -1.52 -18.93 4.69
C ASP A 56 -1.26 -19.94 3.55
N GLN A 57 -1.86 -21.12 3.64
CA GLN A 57 -1.82 -22.17 2.62
C GLN A 57 -2.39 -21.71 1.28
N GLU A 58 -3.40 -20.84 1.27
CA GLU A 58 -4.09 -20.44 0.02
C GLU A 58 -3.52 -19.19 -0.65
N ARG A 59 -3.02 -18.24 0.15
CA ARG A 59 -2.64 -16.91 -0.35
C ARG A 59 -1.58 -16.22 0.49
N SER A 60 -0.86 -15.30 -0.16
CA SER A 60 -0.07 -14.27 0.51
C SER A 60 -0.82 -12.95 0.49
N ARG A 61 -1.06 -12.40 1.68
CA ARG A 61 -1.70 -11.11 1.90
C ARG A 61 -0.64 -10.06 2.23
N MET A 62 -0.52 -9.06 1.39
CA MET A 62 0.29 -7.88 1.66
C MET A 62 -0.63 -6.75 2.15
N VAL A 63 -0.32 -6.17 3.30
CA VAL A 63 -1.06 -5.07 3.91
C VAL A 63 -0.13 -3.87 3.97
N ILE A 64 -0.46 -2.82 3.22
CA ILE A 64 0.22 -1.54 3.28
C ILE A 64 -0.54 -0.67 4.28
N ASN A 65 0.06 -0.42 5.45
CA ASN A 65 -0.51 0.49 6.43
C ASN A 65 -0.19 1.92 6.03
N LEU A 66 -1.22 2.78 6.11
CA LEU A 66 -1.12 4.18 5.72
C LEU A 66 -1.32 5.09 6.93
N ILE A 67 -0.61 6.21 6.94
CA ILE A 67 -0.80 7.29 7.91
C ILE A 67 -1.93 8.26 7.52
N SER A 68 -2.40 8.18 6.27
CA SER A 68 -3.47 9.03 5.74
C SER A 68 -4.13 8.39 4.52
N ALA A 69 -5.42 8.66 4.31
CA ALA A 69 -6.15 8.23 3.13
C ALA A 69 -5.60 8.91 1.86
N VAL A 70 -5.09 8.11 0.93
CA VAL A 70 -4.57 8.57 -0.36
C VAL A 70 -5.06 7.68 -1.49
N GLY A 71 -5.16 8.25 -2.68
CA GLY A 71 -5.42 7.52 -3.92
C GLY A 71 -4.28 6.54 -4.25
N PHE A 72 -4.58 5.52 -5.05
CA PHE A 72 -3.58 4.58 -5.56
C PHE A 72 -4.09 3.94 -6.85
N VAL A 73 -3.15 3.48 -7.67
CA VAL A 73 -3.39 2.60 -8.82
C VAL A 73 -2.47 1.40 -8.74
N SER A 74 -2.94 0.24 -9.20
CA SER A 74 -2.16 -1.01 -9.24
C SER A 74 -2.24 -1.63 -10.61
N GLU A 75 -1.10 -2.01 -11.19
CA GLU A 75 -1.00 -2.66 -12.49
C GLU A 75 -0.12 -3.90 -12.39
N ALA A 76 -0.65 -5.05 -12.81
CA ALA A 76 0.06 -6.32 -12.87
C ALA A 76 0.47 -6.62 -14.32
N ALA A 77 1.76 -6.85 -14.55
CA ALA A 77 2.32 -7.20 -15.84
C ALA A 77 3.41 -8.25 -15.67
N ASP A 78 3.29 -9.36 -16.40
CA ASP A 78 4.21 -10.51 -16.33
C ASP A 78 4.44 -10.97 -14.89
N ASN A 79 5.63 -10.73 -14.35
CA ASN A 79 6.07 -11.12 -13.00
C ASN A 79 6.16 -9.93 -12.03
N ARG A 80 5.59 -8.77 -12.41
CA ARG A 80 5.66 -7.52 -11.64
C ARG A 80 4.27 -6.97 -11.36
N LEU A 81 4.06 -6.50 -10.14
CA LEU A 81 2.96 -5.59 -9.80
C LEU A 81 3.56 -4.23 -9.43
N THR A 82 3.10 -3.18 -10.09
CA THR A 82 3.43 -1.80 -9.73
C THR A 82 2.24 -1.20 -9.00
N LEU A 83 2.47 -0.72 -7.78
CA LEU A 83 1.51 0.07 -6.99
C LEU A 83 2.01 1.51 -6.90
N VAL A 84 1.26 2.44 -7.47
CA VAL A 84 1.53 3.88 -7.37
C VAL A 84 0.54 4.47 -6.36
N VAL A 85 1.08 5.08 -5.32
CA VAL A 85 0.34 5.71 -4.23
C VAL A 85 0.48 7.23 -4.36
N ASP A 86 -0.65 7.94 -4.32
CA ASP A 86 -0.67 9.40 -4.43
C ASP A 86 0.06 10.07 -3.26
N PRO A 87 0.61 11.28 -3.45
CA PRO A 87 1.20 12.04 -2.36
C PRO A 87 0.15 12.36 -1.30
N VAL A 88 0.59 12.45 -0.04
CA VAL A 88 -0.24 13.02 1.02
C VAL A 88 -0.38 14.51 0.74
N ILE A 89 -1.54 14.92 0.24
CA ILE A 89 -1.91 16.33 0.19
C ILE A 89 -2.26 16.76 1.62
N SER A 90 -1.26 17.18 2.38
CA SER A 90 -1.52 17.98 3.57
C SER A 90 -2.15 19.27 3.10
N VAL A 91 -3.46 19.41 3.27
CA VAL A 91 -4.06 20.75 3.30
C VAL A 91 -3.52 21.41 4.56
N SER A 92 -2.36 22.05 4.44
CA SER A 92 -1.99 23.11 5.35
C SER A 92 -3.05 24.18 5.17
N GLY A 93 -4.05 24.16 6.05
CA GLY A 93 -5.07 25.18 6.14
C GLY A 93 -4.40 26.50 6.51
N ASP A 94 -3.87 27.20 5.51
CA ASP A 94 -3.74 28.63 5.56
C ASP A 94 -5.16 29.20 5.40
N GLY A 95 -5.79 29.41 6.56
CA GLY A 95 -7.12 30.00 6.71
C GLY A 95 -7.02 31.17 7.68
N ALA A 96 -6.31 32.21 7.23
CA ALA A 96 -6.46 33.62 7.54
C ALA A 96 -7.03 34.01 8.92
N GLY A 97 -6.22 34.73 9.68
CA GLY A 97 -6.71 35.61 10.73
C GLY A 97 -7.73 36.61 10.20
N THR A 98 -8.70 36.95 11.03
CA THR A 98 -9.32 38.27 11.02
C THR A 98 -9.56 38.64 12.46
N ALA A 99 -8.73 39.57 12.93
CA ALA A 99 -9.01 40.35 14.12
C ALA A 99 -10.28 41.18 13.86
N GLY A 100 -11.17 41.20 14.84
CA GLY A 100 -12.29 42.12 14.93
C GLY A 100 -12.95 41.91 16.27
N GLY A 101 -13.23 42.91 17.09
CA GLY A 101 -13.10 44.36 17.00
C GLY A 101 -13.80 44.89 18.24
#